data_AF-A0A1C6CRP8-F1
#
_entry.id   AF-A0A1C6CRP8-F1
#
_cell.length_a   1.000
_cell.length_b   1.000
_cell.length_c   1.000
_cell.angle_alpha   90.00
_cell.angle_beta   90.00
_cell.angle_gamma   90.00
#
_symmetry.space_group_name_H-M   'P 1'
#
loop_
_entity.id
_entity.type
_entity.pdbx_description
1 polymer ?
#
loop_
_entity_poly.entity_id
_entity_poly.type
_entity_poly.pdbx_seq_one_letter_code
_entity_poly.pdbx_strand_id
1 'polypeptide(L)' 'MADFSDGVKEYIEAEGKIRNFFPVDWKGNKDISCFQCDFFNRNSGLCLITKEVTPYPQKFTGRICPFNEAARKEE' A
#
# COMPACT_ATOMS: atom_id res chain seq x y z
N MET A 1 -2.62 -29.91 -6.58
CA MET A 1 -2.22 -28.59 -7.13
C MET A 1 -2.94 -28.45 -8.46
N ALA A 2 -3.39 -27.27 -8.85
CA ALA A 2 -4.03 -27.09 -10.16
C ALA A 2 -3.00 -27.32 -11.28
N ASP A 3 -3.41 -27.97 -12.37
CA ASP A 3 -2.61 -28.17 -13.57
C ASP A 3 -2.98 -27.09 -14.60
N PHE A 4 -1.96 -26.48 -15.21
CA PHE A 4 -2.08 -25.37 -16.16
C PHE A 4 -1.32 -25.65 -17.46
N SER A 5 -0.98 -26.92 -17.75
CA SER A 5 -0.26 -27.30 -18.98
C SER A 5 -1.02 -26.92 -20.26
N ASP A 6 -2.35 -26.98 -20.23
CA ASP A 6 -3.23 -26.58 -21.33
C ASP A 6 -3.63 -25.10 -21.30
N GLY A 7 -2.97 -24.31 -20.44
CA GLY A 7 -3.22 -22.88 -20.26
C GLY A 7 -4.23 -22.56 -19.16
N VAL A 8 -4.76 -21.33 -19.19
CA VAL A 8 -5.69 -20.80 -18.19
C VAL A 8 -7.09 -20.71 -18.79
N LYS A 9 -8.03 -21.45 -18.22
CA LYS A 9 -9.43 -21.49 -18.69
C LYS A 9 -10.22 -20.24 -18.30
N GLU A 10 -10.12 -19.82 -17.05
CA GLU A 10 -10.86 -18.70 -16.48
C GLU A 10 -10.17 -18.17 -15.22
N TYR A 11 -10.53 -16.96 -14.80
CA TYR A 11 -10.03 -16.33 -13.59
C TYR A 11 -11.18 -16.16 -12.60
N ILE A 12 -10.90 -16.43 -11.32
CA ILE A 12 -11.82 -16.13 -10.22
C ILE A 12 -11.39 -14.80 -9.61
N GLU A 13 -12.29 -13.82 -9.62
CA GLU A 13 -12.08 -12.55 -8.92
C GLU A 13 -12.22 -12.77 -7.41
N ALA A 14 -11.24 -12.28 -6.66
CA ALA A 14 -11.23 -12.33 -5.20
C ALA A 14 -10.76 -10.99 -4.66
N GLU A 15 -11.49 -10.46 -3.69
CA GLU A 15 -11.19 -9.19 -3.04
C GLU A 15 -10.81 -9.40 -1.57
N GLY A 16 -9.91 -8.55 -1.07
CA GLY A 16 -9.47 -8.54 0.31
C GLY A 16 -9.36 -7.13 0.85
N LYS A 17 -9.69 -6.94 2.13
CA LYS A 17 -9.51 -5.65 2.82
C LYS A 17 -8.16 -5.64 3.53
N ILE A 18 -7.41 -4.58 3.34
CA ILE A 18 -6.13 -4.33 4.01
C ILE A 18 -6.27 -3.20 5.02
N ARG A 19 -5.45 -3.25 6.06
CA ARG A 19 -5.35 -2.21 7.09
C ARG A 19 -3.88 -1.94 7.38
N ASN A 20 -3.55 -0.68 7.61
CA ASN A 20 -2.24 -0.24 8.08
C ASN A 20 -2.45 0.75 9.23
N PHE A 21 -1.59 0.70 10.23
CA PHE A 21 -1.62 1.67 11.33
C PHE A 21 -0.52 2.70 11.11
N PHE A 22 -0.89 3.98 11.06
CA PHE A 22 0.07 5.07 10.97
C PHE A 22 0.27 5.69 12.36
N PRO A 23 1.53 5.94 12.75
CA PRO A 23 1.82 6.52 14.06
C PRO A 23 1.36 7.98 14.13
N VAL A 24 1.00 8.38 15.34
CA VAL A 24 0.66 9.76 15.71
C VAL A 24 1.57 10.16 16.85
N ASP A 25 2.20 11.32 16.76
CA ASP A 25 3.06 11.82 17.82
C ASP A 25 2.25 12.32 19.03
N TRP A 26 2.95 12.66 20.12
CA TRP A 26 2.33 13.20 21.33
C TRP A 26 1.66 14.57 21.15
N LYS A 27 1.93 15.27 20.05
CA LYS A 27 1.34 16.55 19.70
C LYS A 27 0.13 16.38 18.75
N GLY A 28 -0.21 15.14 18.38
CA GLY A 28 -1.31 14.84 17.46
C GLY A 28 -0.92 14.88 15.98
N ASN A 29 0.35 15.07 15.63
CA ASN A 29 0.81 15.05 14.24
C ASN A 29 0.84 13.62 13.73
N LYS A 30 0.16 13.37 12.62
CA LYS A 30 0.09 12.05 11.96
C LYS A 30 1.26 11.91 10.98
N ASP A 31 2.03 10.83 11.09
CA ASP A 31 3.07 10.50 10.11
C ASP A 31 2.52 9.45 9.12
N ILE A 32 1.80 9.95 8.11
CA ILE A 32 1.19 9.13 7.06
C ILE A 32 2.11 9.12 5.84
N SER A 33 3.12 8.25 5.88
CA SER A 33 4.10 8.09 4.81
C SER A 33 4.35 6.61 4.51
N CYS A 34 4.85 6.29 3.31
CA CYS A 34 5.23 4.92 2.96
C CYS A 34 6.28 4.34 3.91
N PHE A 35 7.12 5.16 4.54
CA PHE A 35 8.10 4.69 5.54
C PHE A 35 7.45 4.08 6.79
N GLN A 36 6.25 4.53 7.14
CA GLN A 36 5.42 4.00 8.23
C GLN A 36 4.41 2.94 7.76
N CYS A 37 4.48 2.52 6.51
CA CYS A 37 3.57 1.52 5.95
C CYS A 37 4.22 0.13 5.96
N ASP A 38 3.54 -0.86 6.51
CA ASP A 38 4.02 -2.25 6.57
C ASP A 38 4.20 -2.87 5.17
N PHE A 39 3.51 -2.32 4.17
CA PHE A 39 3.52 -2.80 2.80
C PHE A 39 4.60 -2.12 1.94
N PHE A 40 5.44 -1.26 2.51
CA PHE A 40 6.51 -0.61 1.76
C PHE A 40 7.84 -1.36 1.92
N ASN A 41 8.42 -1.80 0.81
CA ASN A 41 9.74 -2.39 0.82
C ASN A 41 10.81 -1.29 0.69
N ARG A 42 11.53 -1.04 1.78
CA ARG A 42 12.58 -0.01 1.85
C ARG A 42 13.79 -0.30 0.95
N ASN A 43 14.10 -1.58 0.73
CA ASN A 43 15.26 -1.97 -0.08
C ASN A 43 14.99 -1.75 -1.58
N SER A 44 13.78 -2.07 -2.03
CA SER A 44 13.42 -1.92 -3.44
C SER A 44 12.74 -0.58 -3.76
N GLY A 45 12.32 0.19 -2.75
CA GLY A 45 11.56 1.41 -2.94
C GLY A 45 10.15 1.20 -3.53
N LEU A 46 9.63 -0.04 -3.44
CA LEU A 46 8.37 -0.45 -4.06
C LEU A 46 7.27 -0.63 -3.01
N CYS A 47 6.05 -0.25 -3.38
CA CYS A 47 4.85 -0.66 -2.66
C CYS A 47 4.52 -2.12 -3.00
N LEU A 48 4.37 -2.97 -1.99
CA LEU A 48 4.10 -4.40 -2.19
C LEU A 48 2.68 -4.69 -2.69
N ILE A 49 1.75 -3.74 -2.49
CA ILE A 49 0.36 -3.85 -2.95
C ILE A 49 0.25 -3.38 -4.40
N THR A 50 0.62 -2.13 -4.67
CA THR A 50 0.41 -1.50 -5.99
C THR A 50 1.54 -1.81 -6.97
N LYS A 51 2.67 -2.35 -6.48
CA LYS A 51 3.90 -2.63 -7.25
C LYS A 51 4.55 -1.39 -7.90
N GLU A 52 4.15 -0.18 -7.50
CA GLU A 52 4.75 1.05 -7.99
C GLU A 52 5.99 1.47 -7.19
N VAL A 53 6.92 2.14 -7.87
CA VAL A 53 8.02 2.88 -7.24
C VAL A 53 7.46 4.10 -6.53
N THR A 54 7.79 4.25 -5.25
CA THR A 54 7.34 5.41 -4.46
C THR A 54 8.40 6.51 -4.52
N PRO A 55 8.13 7.68 -5.13
CA PRO A 55 9.15 8.70 -5.35
C PRO A 55 9.58 9.43 -4.07
N TYR A 56 8.67 9.60 -3.11
CA TYR A 56 8.93 10.34 -1.87
C TYR A 56 8.39 9.58 -0.64
N PRO A 57 8.95 8.39 -0.35
CA PRO A 57 8.36 7.45 0.59
C PRO A 57 8.42 7.91 2.05
N GLN A 58 9.30 8.86 2.39
CA GLN A 58 9.42 9.42 3.73
C GLN A 58 8.39 10.52 4.05
N LYS A 59 7.74 11.09 3.03
CA LYS A 59 6.84 12.24 3.19
C LYS A 59 5.43 11.96 2.75
N PHE A 60 5.25 11.09 1.76
CA PHE A 60 3.96 10.85 1.14
C PHE A 60 3.71 9.35 0.98
N THR A 61 2.43 9.01 0.85
CA THR A 61 2.01 7.71 0.34
C THR A 61 2.12 7.68 -1.18
N GLY A 62 2.21 6.48 -1.76
CA GLY A 62 2.29 6.31 -3.22
C GLY A 62 1.09 6.91 -3.96
N ARG A 63 1.27 7.24 -5.25
CA ARG A 63 0.29 7.95 -6.07
C ARG A 63 -1.08 7.28 -6.09
N ILE A 64 -1.11 5.95 -6.25
CA ILE A 64 -2.35 5.14 -6.26
C ILE A 64 -2.58 4.41 -4.95
N CYS A 65 -1.95 4.85 -3.86
CA CYS A 65 -2.09 4.19 -2.57
C CYS A 65 -3.55 4.29 -2.07
N PRO A 66 -4.18 3.18 -1.66
CA PRO A 66 -5.53 3.21 -1.11
C PRO A 66 -5.61 3.97 0.22
N PHE A 67 -4.50 4.13 0.93
CA PHE A 67 -4.44 4.91 2.18
C PHE A 67 -4.26 6.41 1.97
N ASN A 68 -4.16 6.89 0.72
CA ASN A 68 -4.00 8.31 0.43
C ASN A 68 -5.24 9.13 0.86
N GLU A 69 -6.44 8.53 0.82
CA GLU A 69 -7.67 9.20 1.29
C GLU A 69 -7.76 9.33 2.82
N ALA A 70 -7.10 8.45 3.57
CA ALA A 70 -7.02 8.57 5.03
C ALA A 70 -6.25 9.84 5.45
N ALA A 71 -5.37 10.35 4.58
CA ALA A 71 -4.67 11.62 4.78
C ALA A 71 -5.48 12.87 4.39
N ARG A 72 -6.60 12.73 3.63
CA ARG A 72 -7.36 13.86 3.08
C ARG A 72 -8.70 14.14 3.79
N LYS A 73 -9.11 13.34 4.78
CA LYS A 73 -10.40 13.51 5.48
C LYS A 73 -10.40 14.55 6.61
N GLU A 74 -9.45 15.48 6.61
CA GLU A 74 -9.39 16.61 7.56
C GLU A 74 -9.12 17.93 6.82
N GLU A 75 -9.98 18.27 5.87
CA GLU A 75 -10.23 19.68 5.47
C GLU A 75 -11.60 20.12 5.96
#